data_AF-A0A2N0PLN0-F1
#
_entry.id   AF-A0A2N0PLN0-F1
#
_cell.length_a   1.000
_cell.length_b   1.000
_cell.length_c   1.000
_cell.angle_alpha   90.00
_cell.angle_beta   90.00
_cell.angle_gamma   90.00
#
_symmetry.space_group_name_H-M   'P 1'
#
loop_
_entity.id
_entity.type
_entity.pdbx_description
1 polymer ?
#
loop_
_entity_poly.entity_id
_entity_poly.type
_entity_poly.pdbx_seq_one_letter_code
_entity_poly.pdbx_strand_id
1 'polypeptide(L)'
;MTGIANLKDLDSNNIVHYKRINLNSESVLEDEDYEVIGSIISEDNIKLEEICVNFGLFDFSGFYAIIKKLKETSFDIKKCYVLWMIVGNPSKLSVLSPNNREFQVDCIKESIKIQSNKANYYIKIPFPLSLGYTISVHAYYSSSNYEPF
;
A
#
# COMPACT_ATOMS: atom_id res chain seq x y z
N MET A 1 5.19 -8.39 -6.25
CA MET A 1 5.13 -7.75 -7.59
C MET A 1 4.99 -6.25 -7.39
N THR A 2 5.49 -5.40 -8.28
CA THR A 2 5.34 -3.94 -8.17
C THR A 2 4.79 -3.37 -9.46
N GLY A 3 4.14 -2.21 -9.38
CA GLY A 3 3.71 -1.50 -10.58
C GLY A 3 3.29 -0.06 -10.30
N ILE A 4 2.97 0.63 -11.39
CA ILE A 4 2.53 2.03 -11.39
C ILE A 4 1.21 2.11 -12.16
N ALA A 5 0.23 2.81 -11.61
CA ALA A 5 -1.05 3.08 -12.27
C ALA A 5 -1.33 4.58 -12.31
N ASN A 6 -1.46 5.13 -13.52
CA ASN A 6 -1.82 6.54 -13.71
C ASN A 6 -3.28 6.80 -13.32
N LEU A 7 -3.56 8.03 -12.84
CA LEU A 7 -4.89 8.45 -12.37
C LEU A 7 -5.60 9.44 -13.31
N LYS A 8 -5.13 9.57 -14.55
CA LYS A 8 -5.60 10.55 -15.55
C LYS A 8 -7.09 10.46 -15.87
N ASP A 9 -7.67 9.28 -15.72
CA ASP A 9 -9.07 8.93 -15.99
C ASP A 9 -10.03 9.20 -14.83
N LEU A 10 -9.53 9.59 -13.65
CA LEU A 10 -10.36 9.90 -12.49
C LEU A 10 -10.96 11.31 -12.58
N ASP A 11 -12.17 11.50 -12.07
CA ASP A 11 -12.76 12.83 -11.91
C ASP A 11 -12.20 13.51 -10.65
N SER A 12 -11.60 14.69 -10.79
CA SER A 12 -10.95 15.45 -9.71
C SER A 12 -11.92 15.98 -8.65
N ASN A 13 -13.22 16.03 -8.94
CA ASN A 13 -14.22 16.63 -8.03
C ASN A 13 -14.71 15.70 -6.93
N ASN A 14 -14.43 14.40 -7.03
CA ASN A 14 -14.86 13.44 -6.01
C ASN A 14 -13.91 13.42 -4.81
N ILE A 15 -14.47 13.13 -3.63
CA ILE A 15 -13.70 12.97 -2.38
C ILE A 15 -13.03 11.59 -2.33
N VAL A 16 -13.71 10.58 -2.90
CA VAL A 16 -13.26 9.19 -2.96
C VAL A 16 -13.22 8.76 -4.43
N HIS A 17 -12.15 8.09 -4.83
CA HIS A 17 -11.97 7.52 -6.16
C HIS A 17 -11.65 6.04 -6.07
N TYR A 18 -12.06 5.31 -7.10
CA TYR A 18 -11.73 3.90 -7.27
C TYR A 18 -10.98 3.74 -8.58
N LYS A 19 -9.76 3.21 -8.50
CA LYS A 19 -8.94 2.91 -9.67
C LYS A 19 -8.70 1.40 -9.72
N ARG A 20 -9.21 0.76 -10.79
CA ARG A 20 -8.90 -0.65 -11.06
C ARG A 20 -7.43 -0.80 -11.48
N ILE A 21 -6.74 -1.74 -10.87
CA ILE A 21 -5.38 -2.17 -11.22
C ILE A 21 -5.50 -3.61 -11.69
N ASN A 22 -5.30 -3.83 -12.98
CA ASN A 22 -5.33 -5.15 -13.57
C ASN A 22 -3.93 -5.77 -13.50
N LEU A 23 -3.86 -6.99 -13.02
CA LEU A 23 -2.67 -7.83 -13.10
C LEU A 23 -2.70 -8.59 -14.42
N ASN A 24 -1.52 -8.87 -14.98
CA ASN A 24 -1.45 -9.69 -16.18
C ASN A 24 -1.90 -11.12 -15.83
N SER A 25 -2.61 -11.77 -16.76
CA SER A 25 -3.23 -13.08 -16.60
C SER A 25 -2.25 -14.22 -16.29
N GLU A 26 -0.95 -14.01 -16.48
CA GLU A 26 0.12 -14.95 -16.11
C GLU A 26 0.48 -14.90 -14.61
N SER A 27 -0.04 -13.92 -13.88
CA SER A 27 0.18 -13.71 -12.44
C SER A 27 -1.09 -13.97 -11.63
N VAL A 28 -1.66 -15.15 -11.81
CA VAL A 28 -2.78 -15.64 -11.00
C VAL A 28 -2.29 -15.77 -9.55
N LEU A 29 -2.69 -14.83 -8.71
CA LEU A 29 -2.55 -14.94 -7.27
C LEU A 29 -3.93 -15.32 -6.76
N GLU A 30 -4.05 -16.48 -6.13
CA GLU A 30 -5.29 -16.86 -5.45
C GLU A 30 -5.60 -15.83 -4.37
N ASP A 31 -6.88 -15.49 -4.23
CA ASP A 31 -7.35 -14.46 -3.30
C ASP A 31 -6.91 -14.78 -1.86
N GLU A 32 -6.55 -13.74 -1.11
CA GLU A 32 -6.23 -13.73 0.33
C GLU A 32 -4.81 -14.11 0.77
N ASP A 33 -3.94 -14.58 -0.11
CA ASP A 33 -2.56 -14.94 0.28
C ASP A 33 -1.54 -13.83 0.05
N TYR A 34 -2.01 -12.62 -0.26
CA TYR A 34 -1.18 -11.45 -0.48
C TYR A 34 -1.83 -10.18 0.05
N GLU A 35 -0.97 -9.23 0.42
CA GLU A 35 -1.35 -7.86 0.74
C GLU A 35 -0.84 -6.91 -0.34
N VAL A 36 -1.53 -5.79 -0.50
CA VAL A 36 -1.06 -4.70 -1.38
C VAL A 36 -0.82 -3.47 -0.54
N ILE A 37 0.39 -2.93 -0.69
CA ILE A 37 0.80 -1.66 -0.08
C ILE A 37 1.19 -0.68 -1.18
N GLY A 38 1.06 0.62 -0.90
CA GLY A 38 1.34 1.62 -1.91
C GLY A 38 1.18 3.06 -1.41
N SER A 39 1.37 4.00 -2.32
CA SER A 39 1.27 5.43 -2.06
C SER A 39 0.87 6.19 -3.31
N ILE A 40 0.26 7.37 -3.11
CA ILE A 40 -0.01 8.33 -4.17
C ILE A 40 1.20 9.24 -4.33
N ILE A 41 1.69 9.32 -5.56
CA ILE A 41 2.85 10.12 -5.93
C ILE A 41 2.42 11.14 -6.99
N SER A 42 2.87 12.38 -6.84
CA SER A 42 2.66 13.43 -7.84
C SER A 42 3.54 13.23 -9.09
N GLU A 43 3.25 13.95 -10.16
CA GLU A 43 4.11 14.00 -11.36
C GLU A 43 5.55 14.42 -11.05
N ASP A 44 5.73 15.26 -10.02
CA ASP A 44 7.05 15.71 -9.52
C ASP A 44 7.74 14.68 -8.60
N ASN A 45 7.22 13.45 -8.51
CA ASN A 45 7.73 12.37 -7.66
C ASN A 45 7.70 12.65 -6.15
N ILE A 46 6.75 13.48 -5.72
CA ILE A 46 6.56 13.80 -4.29
C ILE A 46 5.40 12.96 -3.77
N LYS A 47 5.62 12.33 -2.62
CA LYS A 47 4.54 11.64 -1.88
C LYS A 47 3.56 12.68 -1.33
N LEU A 48 2.26 12.49 -1.59
CA LEU A 48 1.21 13.38 -1.10
C LEU A 48 0.61 12.81 0.19
N GLU A 49 0.85 13.48 1.33
CA GLU A 49 0.35 13.02 2.65
C GLU A 49 -1.14 13.30 2.85
N GLU A 50 -1.69 14.28 2.12
CA GLU A 50 -3.10 14.66 2.21
C GLU A 50 -4.04 13.71 1.44
N ILE A 51 -3.50 12.68 0.79
CA ILE A 51 -4.24 11.68 0.04
C ILE A 51 -3.87 10.31 0.56
N CYS A 52 -4.85 9.57 1.09
CA CYS A 52 -4.65 8.18 1.46
C CYS A 52 -5.07 7.24 0.33
N VAL A 53 -4.39 6.10 0.24
CA VAL A 53 -4.74 5.02 -0.67
C VAL A 53 -4.75 3.71 0.12
N ASN A 54 -5.88 3.02 0.03
CA ASN A 54 -6.04 1.65 0.48
C ASN A 54 -6.24 0.74 -0.74
N PHE A 55 -6.08 -0.56 -0.54
CA PHE A 55 -6.25 -1.56 -1.59
C PHE A 55 -7.25 -2.61 -1.14
N GLY A 56 -8.18 -2.96 -2.03
CA GLY A 56 -9.27 -3.86 -1.71
C GLY A 56 -9.97 -4.36 -2.97
N LEU A 57 -11.07 -5.09 -2.77
CA LEU A 57 -11.87 -5.69 -3.85
C LEU A 57 -10.98 -6.54 -4.77
N PHE A 58 -10.23 -7.46 -4.15
CA PHE A 58 -9.33 -8.39 -4.81
C PHE A 58 -10.13 -9.42 -5.62
N ASP A 59 -9.59 -9.76 -6.79
CA ASP A 59 -9.98 -10.93 -7.56
C ASP A 59 -8.78 -11.46 -8.36
N PHE A 60 -8.97 -12.59 -9.04
CA PHE A 60 -7.94 -13.25 -9.84
C PHE A 60 -7.28 -12.38 -10.93
N SER A 61 -7.92 -11.27 -11.33
CA SER A 61 -7.43 -10.36 -12.37
C SER A 61 -6.88 -9.04 -11.82
N GLY A 62 -6.93 -8.83 -10.50
CA GLY A 62 -6.29 -7.70 -9.83
C GLY A 62 -7.09 -7.16 -8.66
N PHE A 63 -7.01 -5.84 -8.46
CA PHE A 63 -7.57 -5.19 -7.27
C PHE A 63 -7.89 -3.73 -7.54
N TYR A 64 -8.56 -3.09 -6.59
CA TYR A 64 -8.85 -1.66 -6.64
C TYR A 64 -7.97 -0.88 -5.67
N ALA A 65 -7.41 0.23 -6.15
CA ALA A 65 -6.93 1.30 -5.29
C ALA A 65 -8.10 2.22 -4.93
N ILE A 66 -8.36 2.33 -3.63
CA ILE A 66 -9.40 3.17 -3.04
C ILE A 66 -8.71 4.42 -2.51
N ILE A 67 -8.90 5.54 -3.20
CA ILE A 67 -8.15 6.77 -2.99
C ILE A 67 -9.07 7.79 -2.35
N LYS A 68 -8.65 8.38 -1.24
CA LYS A 68 -9.46 9.36 -0.52
C LYS A 68 -8.65 10.60 -0.20
N LYS A 69 -9.25 11.76 -0.50
CA LYS A 69 -8.70 13.06 -0.10
C LYS A 69 -9.04 13.30 1.37
N LEU A 70 -8.02 13.58 2.19
CA LEU A 70 -8.20 13.84 3.62
C LEU A 70 -8.57 15.30 3.90
N LYS A 71 -8.21 16.21 3.00
CA LYS A 71 -8.50 17.64 3.06
C LYS A 71 -8.86 18.15 1.67
N GLU A 72 -9.47 19.34 1.62
CA GLU A 72 -9.65 20.05 0.36
C GLU A 72 -8.28 20.52 -0.14
N THR A 73 -7.67 19.71 -1.00
CA THR A 73 -6.35 19.95 -1.56
C THR A 73 -6.46 20.53 -2.96
N SER A 74 -5.63 21.52 -3.28
CA SER A 74 -5.54 22.10 -4.63
C SER A 74 -4.90 21.18 -5.67
N PHE A 75 -4.38 20.02 -5.26
CA PHE A 75 -3.69 19.08 -6.15
C PHE A 75 -4.67 18.36 -7.08
N ASP A 76 -4.35 18.38 -8.37
CA ASP A 76 -5.07 17.65 -9.39
C ASP A 76 -4.68 16.17 -9.38
N ILE A 77 -5.57 15.32 -8.87
CA ILE A 77 -5.40 13.87 -8.79
C ILE A 77 -5.08 13.24 -10.16
N LYS A 78 -5.52 13.85 -11.26
CA LYS A 78 -5.25 13.36 -12.63
C LYS A 78 -3.77 13.42 -12.99
N LYS A 79 -3.00 14.25 -12.31
CA LYS A 79 -1.55 14.37 -12.45
C LYS A 79 -0.77 13.47 -11.48
N CYS A 80 -1.45 12.59 -10.77
CA CYS A 80 -0.83 11.66 -9.84
C CYS A 80 -0.83 10.23 -10.41
N TYR A 81 -0.04 9.38 -9.78
CA TYR A 81 -0.04 7.94 -10.01
C TYR A 81 0.00 7.18 -8.69
N VAL A 82 -0.52 5.95 -8.71
CA VAL A 82 -0.40 5.01 -7.59
C VAL A 82 0.85 4.18 -7.83
N LEU A 83 1.81 4.26 -6.90
CA LEU A 83 2.88 3.28 -6.80
C LEU A 83 2.42 2.18 -5.86
N TRP A 84 2.46 0.93 -6.30
CA TRP A 84 1.96 -0.21 -5.52
C TRP A 84 2.91 -1.41 -5.56
N MET A 85 2.83 -2.21 -4.49
CA MET A 85 3.56 -3.45 -4.31
C MET A 85 2.64 -4.51 -3.72
N ILE A 86 2.53 -5.64 -4.41
CA ILE A 86 2.01 -6.89 -3.85
C ILE A 86 3.09 -7.58 -3.03
N VAL A 87 2.80 -7.81 -1.76
CA VAL A 87 3.59 -8.60 -0.82
C VAL A 87 2.80 -9.87 -0.52
N GLY A 88 3.25 -10.97 -1.11
CA GLY A 88 2.67 -12.28 -0.91
C GLY A 88 3.18 -12.99 0.34
N ASN A 89 2.37 -13.85 0.96
CA ASN A 89 2.85 -14.76 2.00
C ASN A 89 3.71 -15.87 1.37
N PRO A 90 5.03 -15.91 1.62
CA PRO A 90 5.92 -16.89 1.00
C PRO A 90 5.59 -18.34 1.38
N SER A 91 4.95 -18.55 2.54
CA SER A 91 4.59 -19.90 3.01
C SER A 91 3.37 -20.51 2.30
N LYS A 92 2.58 -19.68 1.62
CA LYS A 92 1.36 -20.09 0.92
C LYS A 92 1.46 -19.92 -0.59
N LEU A 93 2.14 -18.88 -1.04
CA LEU A 93 2.35 -18.64 -2.46
C LEU A 93 3.55 -19.45 -2.95
N SER A 94 3.28 -20.41 -3.83
CA SER A 94 4.31 -21.18 -4.54
C SER A 94 5.07 -20.36 -5.60
N VAL A 95 4.74 -19.07 -5.74
CA VAL A 95 5.31 -18.16 -6.73
C VAL A 95 6.36 -17.26 -6.07
N LEU A 96 7.57 -17.79 -5.93
CA LEU A 96 8.73 -16.97 -5.60
C LEU A 96 9.28 -16.36 -6.90
N SER A 97 9.02 -15.06 -7.13
CA SER A 97 9.70 -14.31 -8.20
C SER A 97 11.22 -14.50 -8.06
N PRO A 98 11.92 -15.00 -9.09
CA PRO A 98 13.37 -15.16 -9.06
C PRO A 98 14.08 -13.84 -8.73
N ASN A 99 13.55 -12.72 -9.22
CA ASN A 99 14.09 -11.37 -9.02
C ASN A 99 13.98 -10.88 -7.57
N ASN A 100 13.16 -11.51 -6.74
CA ASN A 100 12.94 -11.12 -5.35
C ASN A 100 13.66 -12.05 -4.35
N ARG A 101 14.38 -13.08 -4.83
CA ARG A 101 15.08 -14.04 -3.98
C ARG A 101 16.27 -13.43 -3.23
N GLU A 102 16.88 -12.39 -3.78
CA GLU A 102 18.04 -11.71 -3.21
C GLU A 102 17.66 -10.56 -2.26
N PHE A 103 16.38 -10.17 -2.21
CA PHE A 103 15.95 -9.07 -1.35
C PHE A 103 15.77 -9.57 0.08
N GLN A 104 16.71 -9.22 0.96
CA GLN A 104 16.60 -9.50 2.39
C GLN A 104 15.48 -8.65 2.98
N VAL A 105 14.39 -9.29 3.40
CA VAL A 105 13.28 -8.65 4.11
C VAL A 105 13.26 -9.17 5.55
N ASP A 106 13.65 -8.30 6.47
CA ASP A 106 13.59 -8.59 7.90
C ASP A 106 12.22 -8.15 8.45
N CYS A 107 11.42 -9.10 8.95
CA CYS A 107 10.10 -8.84 9.50
C CYS A 107 10.14 -8.78 11.04
N ILE A 108 9.69 -7.67 11.61
CA ILE A 108 9.50 -7.52 13.06
C ILE A 108 8.00 -7.68 13.34
N LYS A 109 7.62 -8.83 13.91
CA LYS A 109 6.23 -9.09 14.35
C LYS A 109 6.06 -8.65 15.80
N GLU A 110 5.84 -7.35 16.01
CA GLU A 110 5.50 -6.79 17.32
C GLU A 110 4.08 -6.25 17.35
N SER A 111 3.42 -6.35 18.51
CA SER A 111 2.12 -5.72 18.74
C SER A 111 2.28 -4.55 19.70
N ILE A 112 1.81 -3.38 19.27
CA ILE A 112 1.86 -2.16 20.08
C ILE A 112 0.43 -1.69 20.32
N LYS A 113 0.05 -1.58 21.60
CA LYS A 113 -1.24 -1.00 21.97
C LYS A 113 -1.14 0.52 21.95
N ILE A 114 -1.81 1.14 20.98
CA ILE A 114 -1.87 2.59 20.86
C ILE A 114 -2.71 3.19 22.00
N GLN A 115 -2.18 4.22 22.66
CA GLN A 115 -2.77 5.00 23.73
C GLN A 115 -3.00 6.45 23.27
N SER A 116 -4.14 7.03 23.61
CA SER A 116 -4.55 8.38 23.19
C SER A 116 -3.68 9.51 23.75
N ASN A 117 -2.98 9.27 24.87
CA ASN A 117 -2.11 10.23 25.52
C ASN A 117 -0.64 10.13 25.10
N LYS A 118 -0.31 9.29 24.09
CA LYS A 118 1.08 9.03 23.68
C LYS A 118 1.23 9.20 22.18
N ALA A 119 2.01 10.21 21.79
CA ALA A 119 2.27 10.54 20.39
C ALA A 119 3.35 9.69 19.73
N ASN A 120 4.35 9.22 20.50
CA ASN A 120 5.53 8.54 19.95
C ASN A 120 5.62 7.10 20.44
N TYR A 121 5.85 6.16 19.51
CA TYR A 121 6.13 4.75 19.80
C TYR A 121 7.50 4.39 19.26
N TYR A 122 8.25 3.63 20.06
CA TYR A 122 9.59 3.17 19.70
C TYR A 122 9.52 1.69 19.38
N ILE A 123 9.98 1.32 18.19
CA ILE A 123 10.14 -0.07 17.76
C ILE A 123 11.61 -0.42 17.93
N LYS A 124 11.90 -1.51 18.64
CA LYS A 124 13.27 -1.97 18.82
C LYS A 124 13.67 -2.80 17.60
N ILE A 125 14.65 -2.33 16.85
CA ILE A 125 15.13 -3.03 15.67
C ILE A 125 16.28 -3.95 16.10
N PRO A 126 16.24 -5.27 15.79
CA PRO A 126 17.27 -6.22 16.24
C PRO A 126 18.60 -6.11 15.45
N PHE A 127 18.69 -5.18 14.49
CA PHE A 127 19.84 -4.97 13.61
C PHE A 127 20.07 -3.47 13.34
N PRO A 128 21.28 -3.07 12.91
CA PRO A 128 21.58 -1.68 12.56
C PRO A 128 20.85 -1.27 11.28
N LEU A 129 20.27 -0.07 11.26
CA LEU A 129 19.74 0.54 10.03
C LEU A 129 20.85 1.24 9.24
N SER A 130 20.78 1.15 7.92
CA SER A 130 21.68 1.88 7.00
C SER A 130 20.89 2.80 6.07
N LEU A 131 21.55 3.82 5.52
CA LEU A 131 20.95 4.68 4.50
C LEU A 131 20.55 3.82 3.28
N GLY A 132 19.33 4.03 2.77
CA GLY A 132 18.77 3.27 1.65
C GLY A 132 17.81 2.14 2.05
N TYR A 133 17.65 1.85 3.35
CA TYR A 133 16.63 0.91 3.82
C TYR A 133 15.22 1.50 3.62
N THR A 134 14.31 0.69 3.10
CA THR A 134 12.88 1.03 3.01
C THR A 134 12.15 0.42 4.19
N ILE A 135 11.47 1.26 4.98
CA ILE A 135 10.67 0.83 6.13
C ILE A 135 9.20 0.90 5.74
N SER A 136 8.47 -0.20 5.92
CA SER A 136 7.02 -0.26 5.77
C SER A 136 6.40 -0.62 7.12
N VAL A 137 5.32 0.08 7.49
CA VAL A 137 4.57 -0.16 8.73
C VAL A 137 3.13 -0.45 8.36
N HIS A 138 2.65 -1.65 8.69
CA HIS A 138 1.25 -2.03 8.56
C HIS A 138 0.58 -1.96 9.93
N ALA A 139 -0.39 -1.06 10.10
CA ALA A 139 -1.11 -0.89 11.35
C ALA A 139 -2.53 -1.46 11.20
N TYR A 140 -2.84 -2.49 11.99
CA TYR A 140 -4.18 -3.07 12.03
C TYR A 140 -5.02 -2.39 13.12
N TYR A 141 -6.09 -1.72 12.72
CA TYR A 141 -7.15 -1.29 13.63
C TYR A 141 -8.29 -2.30 13.55
N SER A 142 -8.64 -2.94 14.68
CA SER A 142 -9.87 -3.75 14.74
C SER A 142 -11.06 -2.81 14.57
N SER A 143 -11.59 -2.73 13.36
CA SER A 143 -12.79 -1.96 13.09
C SER A 143 -13.98 -2.65 13.76
N SER A 144 -14.70 -1.91 14.58
CA SER A 144 -16.14 -2.11 14.64
C SER A 144 -16.70 -1.78 13.24
N ASN A 145 -16.81 -2.77 12.36
CA ASN A 145 -17.57 -2.80 11.08
C ASN A 145 -17.41 -1.67 10.05
N TYR A 146 -16.48 -0.73 10.22
CA TYR A 146 -16.09 0.22 9.19
C TYR A 146 -14.61 0.05 8.93
N GLU A 147 -14.25 -0.52 7.77
CA GLU A 147 -12.87 -0.51 7.30
C GLU A 147 -12.29 0.90 7.50
N PRO A 148 -11.23 1.05 8.32
CA PRO A 148 -10.66 2.35 8.58
C PRO A 148 -9.92 2.84 7.33
N PHE A 149 -10.22 4.09 6.96
CA PHE A 149 -9.37 4.91 6.11
C PHE A 149 -8.28 5.58 6.93
#